data_AF-A0A812YB58-F1
#
_entry.id   AF-A0A812YB58-F1
#
_cell.length_a   1.000
_cell.length_b   1.000
_cell.length_c   1.000
_cell.angle_alpha   90.00
_cell.angle_beta   90.00
_cell.angle_gamma   90.00
#
_symmetry.space_group_name_H-M   'P 1'
#
loop_
_entity.id
_entity.type
_entity.pdbx_description
1 polymer ?
#
loop_
_entity_poly.entity_id
_entity_poly.type
_entity_poly.pdbx_seq_one_letter_code
_entity_poly.pdbx_strand_id
1 'polypeptide(L)'
;MAWKEVGIFWWVLPLLALAHTESVTQQCDSCCSGLNPTQDYCKFCPEEKHKKDKCEASHHLRKHKKKSCLVITSESQCWSAVCPCAMSNYVGSIAHKIKHKNKDEAVKIPLVTPYPVYGGGETGIFDLATGSPLSSSRQGGPATGVKIGAAGDWGSGTCEANTVANLMSQDTPDLTFHLGDVYFVGDQEDFHYNVMGIDPPSYRQQKGVLFPKGSHTTFLMAGNHEQISGMNGLVYAGYKYSGQKANFGAWFSDHWRFIALDTGYLCMPTRPDGERILGKETPAPLPNEVVEWLKTTLSLGDPTDKRGIVLMSHHFPYSDFEKAYLGAAQQLNDILPEDRTIVWFFGHEHRFALYEKLKIKANHENSRLLGHAKHFTSKYALYGRMVGNGGYRIHPEAPKRHKKNLKIKAWDMRTYQEIPHDQKLGFNGYFKVLVNGDQLLVTYVSAKCKDPSAGGCNAGYNFTHGEVSANETITVQLDSGNLTQEWHYVNTDILSTTGAATGTEDLCATPIPWDADPTKQGVIYNSEHTSMD
;
A
#
# COMPACT_ATOMS: atom_id res chain seq x y z
N MET A 1 75.44 15.67 -10.72
CA MET A 1 76.40 14.56 -10.57
C MET A 1 75.72 13.43 -9.83
N ALA A 2 75.98 12.20 -10.30
CA ALA A 2 75.70 10.91 -9.67
C ALA A 2 74.24 10.45 -9.55
N TRP A 3 73.87 9.65 -10.55
CA TRP A 3 72.84 8.62 -10.53
C TRP A 3 73.11 7.56 -9.45
N LYS A 4 72.05 6.95 -8.91
CA LYS A 4 72.04 5.54 -8.53
C LYS A 4 70.62 4.97 -8.54
N GLU A 5 70.46 3.98 -9.41
CA GLU A 5 69.31 3.12 -9.64
C GLU A 5 69.03 2.19 -8.46
N VAL A 6 67.74 1.92 -8.19
CA VAL A 6 67.17 0.62 -7.75
C VAL A 6 65.68 0.71 -8.13
N GLY A 7 65.18 0.05 -9.17
CA GLY A 7 64.83 -1.38 -9.18
C GLY A 7 63.30 -1.52 -9.33
N ILE A 8 62.81 -1.49 -10.57
CA ILE A 8 61.38 -1.65 -10.92
C ILE A 8 61.04 -3.16 -10.90
N PHE A 9 60.23 -3.59 -9.94
CA PHE A 9 59.63 -4.92 -9.92
C PHE A 9 58.31 -4.90 -10.69
N TRP A 10 58.29 -5.55 -11.85
CA TRP A 10 57.08 -5.91 -12.57
C TRP A 10 56.42 -7.10 -11.87
N TRP A 11 55.23 -6.92 -11.30
CA TRP A 11 54.31 -8.02 -11.03
C TRP A 11 53.34 -8.14 -12.20
N VAL A 12 53.52 -9.21 -12.97
CA VAL A 12 52.54 -9.70 -13.94
C VAL A 12 51.40 -10.33 -13.14
N LEU A 13 50.23 -9.69 -13.11
CA LEU A 13 48.98 -10.31 -12.66
C LEU A 13 48.45 -11.21 -13.81
N PRO A 14 48.13 -12.49 -13.55
CA PRO A 14 47.47 -13.30 -14.55
C PRO A 14 45.99 -12.89 -14.65
N LEU A 15 45.62 -12.39 -15.83
CA LEU A 15 44.26 -12.54 -16.35
C LEU A 15 43.92 -14.03 -16.40
N LEU A 16 42.93 -14.46 -15.63
CA LEU A 16 41.95 -15.54 -15.91
C LEU A 16 41.41 -16.09 -14.58
N ALA A 17 40.31 -15.51 -14.12
CA ALA A 17 39.34 -16.23 -13.31
C ALA A 17 38.01 -16.09 -14.02
N LEU A 18 37.67 -17.11 -14.80
CA LEU A 18 36.30 -17.38 -15.22
C LEU A 18 35.44 -17.38 -13.95
N ALA A 19 34.52 -16.42 -13.84
CA ALA A 19 33.47 -16.48 -12.84
C ALA A 19 32.65 -17.75 -13.13
N HIS A 20 32.87 -18.79 -12.35
CA HIS A 20 31.97 -19.94 -12.34
C HIS A 20 30.60 -19.43 -11.89
N THR A 21 29.68 -19.33 -12.85
CA THR A 21 28.26 -19.26 -12.57
C THR A 21 27.85 -20.58 -11.96
N GLU A 22 27.86 -20.66 -10.63
CA GLU A 22 27.20 -21.75 -9.92
C GLU A 22 25.75 -21.84 -10.39
N SER A 23 25.28 -23.06 -10.64
CA SER A 23 23.89 -23.27 -11.04
C SER A 23 22.94 -22.85 -9.91
N VAL A 24 21.70 -22.48 -10.24
CA VAL A 24 20.64 -22.17 -9.25
C VAL A 24 20.48 -23.32 -8.24
N THR A 25 20.72 -24.56 -8.66
CA THR A 25 20.74 -25.74 -7.79
C THR A 25 21.88 -25.68 -6.76
N GLN A 26 23.10 -25.30 -7.15
CA GLN A 26 24.23 -25.13 -6.23
C GLN A 26 24.04 -23.95 -5.26
N GLN A 27 23.40 -22.87 -5.71
CA GLN A 27 23.06 -21.74 -4.83
C GLN A 27 21.96 -22.11 -3.83
N CYS A 28 20.96 -22.90 -4.24
CA CYS A 28 19.95 -23.46 -3.34
C CYS A 28 20.57 -24.51 -2.39
N ASP A 29 21.48 -25.36 -2.85
CA ASP A 29 22.18 -26.33 -2.00
C ASP A 29 23.09 -25.62 -0.99
N SER A 30 23.81 -24.57 -1.39
CA SER A 30 24.61 -23.73 -0.48
C SER A 30 23.74 -22.99 0.53
N CYS A 31 22.60 -22.46 0.09
CA CYS A 31 21.60 -21.84 0.95
C CYS A 31 21.01 -22.81 1.98
N CYS A 32 20.70 -24.03 1.57
CA CYS A 32 20.21 -25.10 2.43
C CYS A 32 21.33 -25.76 3.26
N SER A 33 22.61 -25.65 2.87
CA SER A 33 23.73 -26.35 3.51
C SER A 33 24.10 -25.82 4.90
N GLY A 34 23.64 -24.61 5.25
CA GLY A 34 23.76 -24.03 6.59
C GLY A 34 22.45 -23.90 7.34
N LEU A 35 21.32 -24.08 6.65
CA LEU A 35 20.01 -24.22 7.27
C LEU A 35 19.90 -25.67 7.70
N ASN A 36 20.10 -25.94 9.00
CA ASN A 36 19.56 -27.17 9.56
C ASN A 36 18.09 -27.20 9.10
N PRO A 37 17.60 -28.29 8.46
CA PRO A 37 16.18 -28.42 8.24
C PRO A 37 15.57 -28.33 9.62
N THR A 38 15.03 -27.16 9.95
CA THR A 38 13.99 -27.07 10.95
C THR A 38 12.84 -27.77 10.23
N GLN A 39 12.81 -29.10 10.35
CA GLN A 39 11.58 -29.75 10.73
C GLN A 39 11.08 -28.93 11.91
N ASP A 40 10.35 -27.86 11.64
CA ASP A 40 9.73 -27.04 12.66
C ASP A 40 8.64 -27.95 13.21
N TYR A 41 9.04 -28.75 14.19
CA TYR A 41 8.13 -29.40 15.11
C TYR A 41 7.21 -28.28 15.63
N CYS A 42 5.90 -28.53 15.61
CA CYS A 42 4.89 -27.59 16.07
C CYS A 42 5.33 -26.94 17.38
N LYS A 43 5.59 -25.62 17.34
CA LYS A 43 6.06 -24.81 18.48
C LYS A 43 5.13 -24.81 19.71
N PHE A 44 3.96 -25.45 19.61
CA PHE A 44 2.90 -25.42 20.62
C PHE A 44 2.78 -26.70 21.47
N CYS A 45 3.68 -27.68 21.33
CA CYS A 45 3.81 -28.81 22.26
C CYS A 45 5.19 -28.80 22.96
N PRO A 46 5.48 -27.83 23.86
CA PRO A 46 6.82 -27.67 24.43
C PRO A 46 7.27 -28.83 25.33
N GLU A 47 6.34 -29.63 25.86
CA GLU A 47 6.63 -30.72 26.80
C GLU A 47 6.88 -32.09 26.14
N GLU A 48 6.62 -32.25 24.84
CA GLU A 48 6.72 -33.55 24.17
C GLU A 48 7.74 -33.57 23.04
N LYS A 49 8.92 -33.01 23.32
CA LYS A 49 10.10 -32.92 22.42
C LYS A 49 10.58 -34.24 21.79
N HIS A 50 10.03 -35.39 22.19
CA HIS A 50 10.49 -36.71 21.74
C HIS A 50 9.38 -37.63 21.23
N LYS A 51 8.14 -37.13 21.03
CA LYS A 51 7.02 -37.98 20.58
C LYS A 51 6.30 -37.37 19.38
N LYS A 52 6.89 -37.60 18.21
CA LYS A 52 6.34 -37.27 16.88
C LYS A 52 4.85 -37.67 16.75
N ASP A 53 4.49 -38.82 17.30
CA ASP A 53 3.16 -39.44 17.18
C ASP A 53 2.04 -38.72 17.96
N LYS A 54 2.38 -37.90 18.96
CA LYS A 54 1.37 -37.21 19.80
C LYS A 54 1.03 -35.79 19.33
N CYS A 55 1.93 -35.16 18.60
CA CYS A 55 1.63 -33.90 17.92
C CYS A 55 0.59 -34.13 16.80
N GLU A 56 0.68 -35.27 16.11
CA GLU A 56 -0.37 -35.77 15.21
C GLU A 56 -1.69 -36.03 15.97
N ALA A 57 -1.65 -36.74 17.11
CA ALA A 57 -2.86 -37.11 17.85
C ALA A 57 -3.67 -35.91 18.40
N SER A 58 -3.00 -34.86 18.87
CA SER A 58 -3.65 -33.68 19.47
C SER A 58 -4.37 -32.79 18.45
N HIS A 59 -3.99 -32.88 17.17
CA HIS A 59 -4.63 -32.16 16.07
C HIS A 59 -5.54 -33.06 15.20
N HIS A 60 -5.61 -34.36 15.49
CA HIS A 60 -6.47 -35.33 14.83
C HIS A 60 -7.60 -35.87 15.74
N LEU A 61 -8.26 -34.99 16.51
CA LEU A 61 -9.51 -35.36 17.13
C LEU A 61 -10.60 -35.52 16.05
N ARG A 62 -10.78 -36.80 15.69
CA ARG A 62 -11.94 -37.46 15.05
C ARG A 62 -12.08 -37.33 13.52
N LYS A 63 -11.75 -38.45 12.86
CA LYS A 63 -12.45 -39.04 11.70
C LYS A 63 -12.45 -38.32 10.34
N HIS A 64 -11.47 -37.49 10.02
CA HIS A 64 -11.20 -37.15 8.62
C HIS A 64 -9.82 -37.65 8.16
N LYS A 65 -9.85 -38.69 7.32
CA LYS A 65 -8.68 -39.18 6.58
C LYS A 65 -8.13 -38.05 5.69
N LYS A 66 -6.81 -37.86 5.77
CA LYS A 66 -5.96 -36.98 4.93
C LYS A 66 -6.20 -35.47 5.08
N LYS A 67 -5.33 -34.83 5.87
CA LYS A 67 -4.65 -33.56 5.57
C LYS A 67 -3.61 -33.34 6.67
N SER A 68 -2.35 -33.59 6.31
CA SER A 68 -1.17 -33.33 7.13
C SER A 68 -1.17 -31.88 7.63
N CYS A 69 -0.60 -31.66 8.81
CA CYS A 69 -0.06 -30.35 9.18
C CYS A 69 1.04 -30.00 8.18
N LEU A 70 0.67 -29.48 7.02
CA LEU A 70 1.59 -28.82 6.11
C LEU A 70 2.00 -27.52 6.79
N VAL A 71 3.19 -27.50 7.37
CA VAL A 71 3.99 -26.29 7.31
C VAL A 71 4.14 -25.98 5.82
N ILE A 72 3.64 -24.83 5.38
CA ILE A 72 3.79 -24.39 3.99
C ILE A 72 5.24 -23.90 3.83
N THR A 73 6.19 -24.83 3.92
CA THR A 73 7.50 -24.66 3.31
C THR A 73 7.39 -25.33 1.96
N SER A 74 7.22 -24.52 0.94
CA SER A 74 7.39 -24.93 -0.44
C SER A 74 8.78 -25.55 -0.60
N GLU A 75 8.85 -26.87 -0.80
CA GLU A 75 10.07 -27.65 -1.03
C GLU A 75 10.92 -27.15 -2.23
N SER A 76 10.51 -26.07 -2.90
CA SER A 76 11.12 -25.53 -4.12
C SER A 76 11.39 -24.01 -4.07
N GLN A 77 11.17 -23.32 -2.94
CA GLN A 77 11.26 -21.85 -2.88
C GLN A 77 12.30 -21.40 -1.86
N CYS A 78 13.55 -21.38 -2.30
CA CYS A 78 14.69 -20.88 -1.53
C CYS A 78 14.38 -19.50 -0.92
N TRP A 79 13.66 -18.61 -1.63
CA TRP A 79 13.22 -17.30 -1.11
C TRP A 79 12.37 -17.32 0.16
N SER A 80 11.34 -18.17 0.23
CA SER A 80 10.50 -18.28 1.45
C SER A 80 11.24 -18.97 2.60
N ALA A 81 12.26 -19.77 2.30
CA ALA A 81 13.14 -20.37 3.30
C ALA A 81 14.26 -19.41 3.78
N VAL A 82 14.75 -18.50 2.93
CA VAL A 82 15.76 -17.49 3.31
C VAL A 82 15.19 -16.22 3.91
N CYS A 83 13.93 -15.91 3.58
CA CYS A 83 13.23 -14.82 4.20
C CYS A 83 12.27 -15.37 5.25
N PRO A 84 12.65 -15.41 6.54
CA PRO A 84 11.73 -15.80 7.61
C PRO A 84 10.49 -14.87 7.64
N CYS A 85 10.58 -13.68 7.06
CA CYS A 85 9.51 -12.70 6.95
C CYS A 85 8.63 -12.88 5.69
N ALA A 86 8.66 -14.01 4.99
CA ALA A 86 7.90 -14.13 3.74
C ALA A 86 6.38 -14.18 3.96
N MET A 87 5.63 -13.72 2.95
CA MET A 87 4.16 -13.76 2.97
C MET A 87 3.56 -15.16 3.15
N SER A 88 4.31 -16.21 2.81
CA SER A 88 3.92 -17.61 3.03
C SER A 88 3.54 -17.91 4.49
N ASN A 89 4.11 -17.19 5.46
CA ASN A 89 3.78 -17.34 6.88
C ASN A 89 2.38 -16.81 7.24
N TYR A 90 1.79 -15.99 6.37
CA TYR A 90 0.41 -15.49 6.48
C TYR A 90 -0.61 -16.42 5.81
N VAL A 91 -0.16 -17.58 5.31
CA VAL A 91 -0.97 -18.49 4.50
C VAL A 91 -1.08 -19.86 5.15
N GLY A 92 -2.21 -20.53 4.92
CA GLY A 92 -2.49 -21.87 5.41
C GLY A 92 -3.36 -21.90 6.67
N SER A 93 -3.75 -23.11 7.05
CA SER A 93 -4.70 -23.35 8.14
C SER A 93 -4.14 -23.00 9.52
N ILE A 94 -2.83 -23.15 9.72
CA ILE A 94 -2.15 -22.80 10.98
C ILE A 94 -2.10 -21.29 11.16
N ALA A 95 -1.61 -20.56 10.16
CA ALA A 95 -1.59 -19.10 10.15
C ALA A 95 -3.00 -18.53 10.36
N HIS A 96 -4.01 -19.14 9.74
CA HIS A 96 -5.41 -18.78 9.93
C HIS A 96 -5.89 -18.98 11.39
N LYS A 97 -5.56 -20.10 12.03
CA LYS A 97 -5.91 -20.35 13.45
C LYS A 97 -5.22 -19.37 14.40
N ILE A 98 -3.94 -19.08 14.19
CA ILE A 98 -3.18 -18.10 14.97
C ILE A 98 -3.80 -16.71 14.80
N LYS A 99 -4.10 -16.32 13.55
CA LYS A 99 -4.79 -15.07 13.22
C LYS A 99 -6.11 -14.96 13.98
N HIS A 100 -6.92 -16.02 14.01
CA HIS A 100 -8.17 -16.01 14.76
C HIS A 100 -7.95 -15.83 16.26
N LYS A 101 -7.04 -16.60 16.87
CA LYS A 101 -6.74 -16.48 18.30
C LYS A 101 -6.26 -15.08 18.68
N ASN A 102 -5.29 -14.53 17.94
CA ASN A 102 -4.75 -13.19 18.22
C ASN A 102 -5.83 -12.12 18.08
N LYS A 103 -6.72 -12.26 17.08
CA LYS A 103 -7.87 -11.36 16.91
C LYS A 103 -8.85 -11.47 18.09
N ASP A 104 -9.20 -12.68 18.53
CA ASP A 104 -10.15 -12.90 19.64
C ASP A 104 -9.65 -12.32 20.99
N GLU A 105 -8.32 -12.26 21.18
CA GLU A 105 -7.71 -11.60 22.34
C GLU A 105 -7.69 -10.08 22.14
N ALA A 106 -7.24 -9.62 20.96
CA ALA A 106 -7.13 -8.20 20.65
C ALA A 106 -8.47 -7.47 20.66
N VAL A 107 -9.58 -8.13 20.25
CA VAL A 107 -10.93 -7.54 20.27
C VAL A 107 -11.47 -7.23 21.66
N LYS A 108 -10.74 -7.54 22.73
CA LYS A 108 -11.11 -7.17 24.10
C LYS A 108 -10.41 -5.90 24.58
N ILE A 109 -9.35 -5.46 23.89
CA ILE A 109 -8.63 -4.22 24.20
C ILE A 109 -9.61 -3.05 24.05
N PRO A 110 -9.78 -2.14 25.03
CA PRO A 110 -10.70 -1.02 24.89
C PRO A 110 -10.35 -0.13 23.70
N LEU A 111 -11.38 0.38 23.02
CA LEU A 111 -11.20 1.41 22.00
C LEU A 111 -10.57 2.66 22.64
N VAL A 112 -9.55 3.22 22.01
CA VAL A 112 -8.94 4.49 22.44
C VAL A 112 -10.01 5.58 22.41
N THR A 113 -10.35 6.09 23.58
CA THR A 113 -11.37 7.13 23.79
C THR A 113 -10.84 8.19 24.78
N PRO A 114 -11.17 9.48 24.60
CA PRO A 114 -11.92 10.06 23.47
C PRO A 114 -11.18 9.91 22.13
N TYR A 115 -11.89 10.12 21.02
CA TYR A 115 -11.28 10.09 19.68
C TYR A 115 -10.11 11.08 19.61
N PRO A 116 -8.91 10.68 19.11
CA PRO A 116 -7.77 11.59 19.02
C PRO A 116 -8.05 12.75 18.05
N VAL A 117 -7.99 13.98 18.58
CA VAL A 117 -8.19 15.24 17.85
C VAL A 117 -7.03 16.19 18.10
N TYR A 118 -6.86 17.16 17.20
CA TYR A 118 -5.94 18.28 17.42
C TYR A 118 -6.45 19.16 18.56
N GLY A 119 -5.55 19.57 19.46
CA GLY A 119 -5.86 20.37 20.65
C GLY A 119 -5.08 21.70 20.66
N GLY A 120 -5.34 22.56 21.64
CA GLY A 120 -4.50 23.75 21.88
C GLY A 120 -4.45 24.78 20.74
N GLY A 121 -5.50 24.84 19.91
CA GLY A 121 -5.56 25.73 18.74
C GLY A 121 -4.91 25.17 17.48
N GLU A 122 -4.38 23.95 17.53
CA GLU A 122 -3.89 23.25 16.34
C GLU A 122 -5.04 22.88 15.42
N THR A 123 -4.85 23.11 14.11
CA THR A 123 -5.89 22.91 13.10
C THR A 123 -5.82 21.54 12.43
N GLY A 124 -4.69 20.84 12.53
CA GLY A 124 -4.40 19.68 11.70
C GLY A 124 -4.18 19.99 10.22
N ILE A 125 -3.92 21.27 9.90
CA ILE A 125 -3.56 21.74 8.56
C ILE A 125 -2.07 22.03 8.57
N PHE A 126 -1.39 21.59 7.51
CA PHE A 126 0.04 21.77 7.31
C PHE A 126 0.28 22.35 5.91
N ASP A 127 1.37 23.07 5.74
CA ASP A 127 1.84 23.52 4.44
C ASP A 127 2.44 22.33 3.69
N LEU A 128 2.05 22.15 2.43
CA LEU A 128 2.43 20.98 1.64
C LEU A 128 3.92 20.98 1.32
N ALA A 129 4.54 22.14 1.11
CA ALA A 129 5.94 22.24 0.73
C ALA A 129 6.89 22.10 1.93
N THR A 130 6.48 22.56 3.11
CA THR A 130 7.36 22.63 4.28
C THR A 130 6.99 21.70 5.43
N GLY A 131 5.77 21.13 5.42
CA GLY A 131 5.19 20.39 6.55
C GLY A 131 4.86 21.24 7.77
N SER A 132 5.03 22.57 7.70
CA SER A 132 4.79 23.47 8.83
C SER A 132 3.30 23.60 9.13
N PRO A 133 2.88 23.67 10.41
CA PRO A 133 1.46 23.83 10.76
C PRO A 133 0.91 25.16 10.25
N LEU A 134 -0.33 25.14 9.77
CA LEU A 134 -1.08 26.29 9.30
C LEU A 134 -2.23 26.62 10.25
N SER A 135 -2.48 27.91 10.47
CA SER A 135 -3.52 28.40 11.37
C SER A 135 -4.91 28.51 10.72
N SER A 136 -5.00 28.41 9.39
CA SER A 136 -6.25 28.61 8.64
C SER A 136 -6.28 27.81 7.35
N SER A 137 -7.48 27.39 6.94
CA SER A 137 -7.74 26.74 5.66
C SER A 137 -7.46 27.61 4.43
N ARG A 138 -7.35 28.94 4.59
CA ARG A 138 -7.01 29.87 3.51
C ARG A 138 -5.52 29.95 3.21
N GLN A 139 -4.69 29.34 4.05
CA GLN A 139 -3.23 29.30 3.86
C GLN A 139 -2.83 28.13 2.94
N GLY A 140 -1.54 28.14 2.58
CA GLY A 140 -0.90 27.21 1.65
C GLY A 140 0.00 28.02 0.71
N GLY A 141 1.30 27.71 0.68
CA GLY A 141 2.25 28.35 -0.23
C GLY A 141 2.36 27.64 -1.58
N PRO A 142 3.18 28.17 -2.50
CA PRO A 142 3.58 27.46 -3.70
C PRO A 142 4.24 26.11 -3.36
N ALA A 143 3.89 25.07 -4.10
CA ALA A 143 4.50 23.74 -3.96
C ALA A 143 5.04 23.27 -5.31
N THR A 144 6.36 23.29 -5.46
CA THR A 144 7.07 22.88 -6.68
C THR A 144 8.15 21.88 -6.33
N GLY A 145 8.11 20.70 -6.95
CA GLY A 145 9.06 19.64 -6.72
C GLY A 145 8.85 18.86 -5.42
N VAL A 146 7.68 18.97 -4.79
CA VAL A 146 7.39 18.26 -3.53
C VAL A 146 7.10 16.79 -3.83
N LYS A 147 7.80 15.91 -3.13
CA LYS A 147 7.82 14.46 -3.35
C LYS A 147 6.98 13.75 -2.29
N ILE A 148 5.93 13.05 -2.72
CA ILE A 148 5.09 12.23 -1.82
C ILE A 148 5.27 10.76 -2.16
N GLY A 149 5.54 9.92 -1.16
CA GLY A 149 5.54 8.45 -1.28
C GLY A 149 4.46 7.82 -0.41
N ALA A 150 3.71 6.85 -0.91
CA ALA A 150 2.61 6.27 -0.15
C ALA A 150 2.29 4.81 -0.49
N ALA A 151 1.88 4.04 0.52
CA ALA A 151 1.50 2.63 0.38
C ALA A 151 0.34 2.27 1.33
N GLY A 152 -0.65 1.53 0.83
CA GLY A 152 -1.71 0.93 1.65
C GLY A 152 -1.47 -0.55 1.90
N ASP A 153 -1.96 -1.07 3.02
CA ASP A 153 -1.89 -2.52 3.34
C ASP A 153 -0.43 -3.02 3.35
N TRP A 154 0.46 -2.16 3.85
CA TRP A 154 1.90 -2.36 3.80
C TRP A 154 2.43 -3.04 5.06
N GLY A 155 1.89 -2.71 6.24
CA GLY A 155 2.43 -3.02 7.57
C GLY A 155 2.37 -4.49 7.97
N SER A 156 2.82 -5.39 7.10
CA SER A 156 2.79 -6.84 7.25
C SER A 156 4.06 -7.43 7.85
N GLY A 157 5.12 -6.63 8.04
CA GLY A 157 6.38 -7.15 8.55
C GLY A 157 7.04 -8.17 7.62
N THR A 158 6.73 -8.10 6.31
CA THR A 158 7.20 -9.08 5.33
C THR A 158 8.39 -8.62 4.50
N CYS A 159 9.05 -9.53 3.77
CA CYS A 159 10.10 -9.17 2.81
C CYS A 159 9.57 -8.29 1.68
N GLU A 160 8.32 -8.51 1.29
CA GLU A 160 7.60 -7.76 0.29
C GLU A 160 7.37 -6.33 0.78
N ALA A 161 6.87 -6.16 2.01
CA ALA A 161 6.76 -4.85 2.65
C ALA A 161 8.13 -4.15 2.79
N ASN A 162 9.16 -4.88 3.23
CA ASN A 162 10.51 -4.32 3.35
C ASN A 162 11.08 -3.87 2.00
N THR A 163 10.82 -4.62 0.93
CA THR A 163 11.18 -4.23 -0.44
C THR A 163 10.49 -2.93 -0.83
N VAL A 164 9.17 -2.85 -0.64
CA VAL A 164 8.40 -1.65 -0.99
C VAL A 164 8.88 -0.43 -0.21
N ALA A 165 9.18 -0.58 1.08
CA ALA A 165 9.76 0.49 1.90
C ALA A 165 11.13 0.94 1.40
N ASN A 166 12.00 0.00 1.01
CA ASN A 166 13.31 0.32 0.45
C ASN A 166 13.21 1.04 -0.89
N LEU A 167 12.28 0.65 -1.76
CA LEU A 167 12.07 1.36 -3.03
C LEU A 167 11.53 2.78 -2.78
N MET A 168 10.57 2.91 -1.87
CA MET A 168 9.99 4.21 -1.52
C MET A 168 11.01 5.14 -0.83
N SER A 169 11.96 4.61 -0.04
CA SER A 169 13.01 5.43 0.59
C SER A 169 14.04 5.97 -0.41
N GLN A 170 14.32 5.22 -1.48
CA GLN A 170 15.24 5.63 -2.56
C GLN A 170 14.72 6.85 -3.35
N ASP A 171 13.41 7.08 -3.36
CA ASP A 171 12.79 8.25 -3.99
C ASP A 171 12.92 9.54 -3.17
N THR A 172 13.52 9.46 -1.97
CA THR A 172 13.74 10.55 -1.01
C THR A 172 12.49 11.44 -0.83
N PRO A 173 11.36 10.89 -0.37
CA PRO A 173 10.11 11.63 -0.25
C PRO A 173 10.18 12.74 0.81
N ASP A 174 9.48 13.84 0.56
CA ASP A 174 9.25 14.90 1.53
C ASP A 174 8.12 14.54 2.50
N LEU A 175 7.08 13.89 1.96
CA LEU A 175 5.95 13.37 2.73
C LEU A 175 5.77 11.89 2.48
N THR A 176 5.52 11.12 3.54
CA THR A 176 5.21 9.69 3.43
C THR A 176 3.90 9.33 4.10
N PHE A 177 3.05 8.55 3.42
CA PHE A 177 1.73 8.13 3.92
C PHE A 177 1.57 6.61 3.93
N HIS A 178 1.19 6.06 5.09
CA HIS A 178 0.70 4.69 5.20
C HIS A 178 -0.84 4.70 5.21
N LEU A 179 -1.50 4.10 4.23
CA LEU A 179 -2.97 4.16 4.05
C LEU A 179 -3.73 3.13 4.92
N GLY A 180 -3.16 2.75 6.06
CA GLY A 180 -3.77 1.84 7.02
C GLY A 180 -3.43 0.37 6.79
N ASP A 181 -3.83 -0.44 7.77
CA ASP A 181 -3.57 -1.87 7.91
C ASP A 181 -2.11 -2.25 8.23
N VAL A 182 -1.79 -2.11 9.52
CA VAL A 182 -0.66 -2.77 10.18
C VAL A 182 -1.15 -4.11 10.73
N TYR A 183 -0.59 -5.17 10.18
CA TYR A 183 -0.96 -6.55 10.49
C TYR A 183 -0.19 -7.06 11.70
N PHE A 184 -0.73 -8.01 12.45
CA PHE A 184 -1.98 -8.73 12.20
C PHE A 184 -3.24 -8.11 12.83
N VAL A 185 -3.10 -7.32 13.87
CA VAL A 185 -4.23 -6.73 14.63
C VAL A 185 -3.97 -5.26 15.00
N GLY A 186 -2.92 -4.67 14.41
CA GLY A 186 -2.54 -3.27 14.56
C GLY A 186 -2.29 -2.88 16.02
N ASP A 187 -1.83 -3.81 16.85
CA ASP A 187 -1.45 -3.54 18.24
C ASP A 187 -0.06 -2.89 18.34
N GLN A 188 0.39 -2.56 19.54
CA GLN A 188 1.69 -1.90 19.72
C GLN A 188 2.87 -2.76 19.27
N GLU A 189 2.79 -4.09 19.42
CA GLU A 189 3.84 -4.99 18.95
C GLU A 189 3.91 -5.00 17.43
N ASP A 190 2.76 -5.08 16.76
CA ASP A 190 2.66 -4.99 15.31
C ASP A 190 3.23 -3.66 14.79
N PHE A 191 2.99 -2.53 15.47
CA PHE A 191 3.62 -1.25 15.12
C PHE A 191 5.14 -1.25 15.36
N HIS A 192 5.60 -1.74 16.51
CA HIS A 192 7.03 -1.84 16.80
C HIS A 192 7.77 -2.62 15.71
N TYR A 193 7.22 -3.77 15.34
CA TYR A 193 7.89 -4.69 14.42
C TYR A 193 7.67 -4.31 12.96
N ASN A 194 6.45 -3.95 12.58
CA ASN A 194 6.10 -3.82 11.16
C ASN A 194 6.14 -2.37 10.65
N VAL A 195 6.35 -1.39 11.53
CA VAL A 195 6.44 0.03 11.17
C VAL A 195 7.72 0.67 11.67
N MET A 196 8.13 0.37 12.91
CA MET A 196 9.24 1.07 13.57
C MET A 196 10.60 0.36 13.42
N GLY A 197 10.64 -0.76 12.68
CA GLY A 197 11.88 -1.50 12.43
C GLY A 197 12.49 -2.18 13.66
N ILE A 198 11.72 -2.37 14.75
CA ILE A 198 12.20 -3.10 15.93
C ILE A 198 12.15 -4.59 15.61
N ASP A 199 13.25 -5.31 15.84
CA ASP A 199 13.25 -6.75 15.61
C ASP A 199 12.34 -7.47 16.62
N PRO A 200 11.42 -8.34 16.15
CA PRO A 200 10.62 -9.14 17.05
C PRO A 200 11.47 -10.21 17.72
N PRO A 201 10.98 -10.81 18.82
CA PRO A 201 11.61 -11.99 19.40
C PRO A 201 11.83 -13.10 18.36
N SER A 202 12.98 -13.79 18.45
CA SER A 202 13.41 -14.79 17.47
C SER A 202 12.38 -15.89 17.17
N TYR A 203 11.49 -16.20 18.12
CA TYR A 203 10.43 -17.19 17.92
C TYR A 203 9.36 -16.76 16.90
N ARG A 204 9.18 -15.45 16.64
CA ARG A 204 8.24 -14.96 15.60
C ARG A 204 8.74 -15.23 14.18
N GLN A 205 10.04 -15.54 14.01
CA GLN A 205 10.65 -15.72 12.69
C GLN A 205 10.28 -14.56 11.76
N GLN A 206 10.35 -13.33 12.24
CA GLN A 206 10.12 -12.10 11.48
C GLN A 206 11.30 -11.15 11.76
N LYS A 207 11.42 -10.10 10.97
CA LYS A 207 12.36 -8.99 11.21
C LYS A 207 11.57 -7.71 11.33
N GLY A 208 12.17 -6.75 12.04
CA GLY A 208 11.67 -5.39 12.04
C GLY A 208 11.65 -4.84 10.62
N VAL A 209 10.50 -4.33 10.19
CA VAL A 209 10.34 -3.59 8.95
C VAL A 209 10.08 -2.13 9.28
N LEU A 210 10.83 -1.24 8.63
CA LEU A 210 10.78 0.20 8.88
C LEU A 210 9.98 0.89 7.77
N PHE A 211 8.93 1.61 8.13
CA PHE A 211 8.23 2.48 7.19
C PHE A 211 9.09 3.71 6.92
N PRO A 212 9.41 4.07 5.67
CA PRO A 212 10.32 5.17 5.41
C PRO A 212 9.69 6.49 5.84
N LYS A 213 10.50 7.37 6.43
CA LYS A 213 10.06 8.70 6.84
C LYS A 213 10.29 9.72 5.74
N GLY A 214 9.30 10.56 5.49
CA GLY A 214 9.47 11.78 4.70
C GLY A 214 10.34 12.81 5.44
N SER A 215 11.00 13.68 4.67
CA SER A 215 11.83 14.77 5.21
C SER A 215 11.04 15.80 6.03
N HIS A 216 9.74 15.95 5.76
CA HIS A 216 8.84 16.91 6.40
C HIS A 216 7.71 16.25 7.18
N THR A 217 7.13 15.18 6.62
CA THR A 217 5.97 14.53 7.23
C THR A 217 6.03 13.02 7.05
N THR A 218 5.68 12.31 8.11
CA THR A 218 5.24 10.92 8.04
C THR A 218 3.84 10.85 8.65
N PHE A 219 2.89 10.21 7.97
CA PHE A 219 1.53 10.07 8.48
C PHE A 219 1.03 8.64 8.33
N LEU A 220 0.52 8.08 9.42
CA LEU A 220 0.01 6.71 9.48
C LEU A 220 -1.51 6.76 9.67
N MET A 221 -2.23 6.18 8.71
CA MET A 221 -3.69 6.13 8.75
C MET A 221 -4.16 4.87 9.47
N ALA A 222 -5.40 4.91 9.97
CA ALA A 222 -6.06 3.75 10.55
C ALA A 222 -6.81 2.95 9.49
N GLY A 223 -6.60 1.64 9.49
CA GLY A 223 -7.38 0.65 8.77
C GLY A 223 -8.27 -0.18 9.68
N ASN A 224 -8.87 -1.24 9.12
CA ASN A 224 -9.68 -2.16 9.93
C ASN A 224 -8.79 -3.01 10.85
N HIS A 225 -7.53 -3.26 10.49
CA HIS A 225 -6.62 -3.97 11.37
C HIS A 225 -6.25 -3.20 12.64
N GLU A 226 -6.02 -1.88 12.58
CA GLU A 226 -5.83 -1.05 13.78
C GLU A 226 -7.06 -1.08 14.70
N GLN A 227 -8.26 -1.14 14.12
CA GLN A 227 -9.51 -1.16 14.89
C GLN A 227 -9.69 -2.46 15.68
N ILE A 228 -9.06 -3.56 15.29
CA ILE A 228 -9.14 -4.84 16.01
C ILE A 228 -8.62 -4.67 17.44
N SER A 229 -7.44 -4.06 17.59
CA SER A 229 -6.84 -3.74 18.89
C SER A 229 -7.35 -2.42 19.49
N GLY A 230 -8.44 -1.85 18.95
CA GLY A 230 -9.05 -0.62 19.47
C GLY A 230 -8.20 0.63 19.22
N MET A 231 -7.46 0.69 18.11
CA MET A 231 -6.54 1.78 17.74
C MET A 231 -5.31 1.93 18.63
N ASN A 232 -5.08 0.96 19.52
CA ASN A 232 -4.05 1.05 20.54
C ASN A 232 -2.63 1.15 19.95
N GLY A 233 -2.30 0.32 18.96
CA GLY A 233 -0.98 0.36 18.32
C GLY A 233 -0.72 1.67 17.60
N LEU A 234 -1.69 2.16 16.83
CA LEU A 234 -1.57 3.42 16.11
C LEU A 234 -1.37 4.60 17.05
N VAL A 235 -2.20 4.74 18.10
CA VAL A 235 -2.14 5.91 18.98
C VAL A 235 -0.93 5.87 19.91
N TYR A 236 -0.58 4.73 20.49
CA TYR A 236 0.47 4.67 21.51
C TYR A 236 1.87 4.37 20.96
N ALA A 237 1.98 3.74 19.78
CA ALA A 237 3.26 3.50 19.12
C ALA A 237 3.38 4.27 17.79
N GLY A 238 2.36 4.20 16.93
CA GLY A 238 2.37 4.86 15.62
C GLY A 238 2.56 6.38 15.69
N TYR A 239 1.83 7.07 16.58
CA TYR A 239 1.96 8.53 16.74
C TYR A 239 3.33 8.93 17.25
N LYS A 240 3.93 8.13 18.13
CA LYS A 240 5.31 8.35 18.58
C LYS A 240 6.30 8.22 17.42
N TYR A 241 6.05 7.29 16.50
CA TYR A 241 6.89 7.12 15.31
C TYR A 241 6.76 8.27 14.32
N SER A 242 5.53 8.67 14.01
CA SER A 242 5.22 9.64 12.95
C SER A 242 5.23 11.10 13.41
N GLY A 243 5.05 11.35 14.70
CA GLY A 243 4.84 12.68 15.27
C GLY A 243 3.42 13.21 15.09
N GLN A 244 2.50 12.44 14.51
CA GLN A 244 1.10 12.87 14.34
C GLN A 244 0.36 12.90 15.67
N LYS A 245 -0.74 13.67 15.72
CA LYS A 245 -1.56 13.86 16.93
C LYS A 245 -2.99 13.35 16.79
N ALA A 246 -3.42 13.08 15.57
CA ALA A 246 -4.75 12.60 15.24
C ALA A 246 -4.66 11.61 14.05
N ASN A 247 -5.78 10.92 13.78
CA ASN A 247 -5.90 9.97 12.67
C ASN A 247 -6.30 10.62 11.33
N PHE A 248 -6.46 11.94 11.32
CA PHE A 248 -6.77 12.74 10.14
C PHE A 248 -5.82 13.94 10.05
N GLY A 249 -5.70 14.54 8.88
CA GLY A 249 -4.84 15.71 8.67
C GLY A 249 -4.92 16.21 7.24
N ALA A 250 -4.44 17.43 7.00
CA ALA A 250 -4.44 18.02 5.67
C ALA A 250 -3.16 18.80 5.34
N TRP A 251 -2.70 18.71 4.10
CA TRP A 251 -1.51 19.39 3.57
C TRP A 251 -1.89 20.25 2.37
N PHE A 252 -1.70 21.56 2.49
CA PHE A 252 -2.18 22.57 1.54
C PHE A 252 -1.05 23.28 0.82
N SER A 253 -1.26 23.47 -0.48
CA SER A 253 -0.59 24.50 -1.27
C SER A 253 -1.60 25.55 -1.73
N ASP A 254 -1.11 26.49 -2.52
CA ASP A 254 -1.93 27.42 -3.31
C ASP A 254 -2.79 26.71 -4.39
N HIS A 255 -2.45 25.48 -4.79
CA HIS A 255 -3.16 24.72 -5.82
C HIS A 255 -3.89 23.48 -5.28
N TRP A 256 -3.41 22.84 -4.23
CA TRP A 256 -3.86 21.50 -3.83
C TRP A 256 -4.20 21.38 -2.35
N ARG A 257 -5.13 20.46 -2.06
CA ARG A 257 -5.54 20.04 -0.72
C ARG A 257 -5.45 18.54 -0.60
N PHE A 258 -4.36 18.03 -0.01
CA PHE A 258 -4.22 16.62 0.35
C PHE A 258 -4.84 16.38 1.72
N ILE A 259 -5.78 15.44 1.83
CA ILE A 259 -6.56 15.21 3.05
C ILE A 259 -6.56 13.71 3.38
N ALA A 260 -6.02 13.36 4.54
CA ALA A 260 -6.07 12.01 5.08
C ALA A 260 -7.32 11.84 5.96
N LEU A 261 -8.16 10.86 5.63
CA LEU A 261 -9.43 10.58 6.29
C LEU A 261 -9.40 9.28 7.10
N ASP A 262 -9.86 9.34 8.34
CA ASP A 262 -10.00 8.15 9.20
C ASP A 262 -11.29 7.39 8.89
N THR A 263 -11.17 6.39 8.03
CA THR A 263 -12.24 5.40 7.78
C THR A 263 -12.12 4.16 8.67
N GLY A 264 -11.08 4.04 9.49
CA GLY A 264 -10.83 2.86 10.33
C GLY A 264 -11.57 2.89 11.66
N TYR A 265 -11.69 4.06 12.29
CA TYR A 265 -12.17 4.18 13.67
C TYR A 265 -13.58 3.65 13.91
N LEU A 266 -14.49 3.80 12.95
CA LEU A 266 -15.87 3.33 13.05
C LEU A 266 -16.14 2.12 12.14
N CYS A 267 -15.12 1.46 11.59
CA CYS A 267 -15.32 0.39 10.60
C CYS A 267 -15.81 -0.94 11.20
N MET A 268 -15.75 -1.14 12.52
CA MET A 268 -16.22 -2.37 13.17
C MET A 268 -17.37 -2.11 14.14
N PRO A 269 -18.45 -2.91 14.10
CA PRO A 269 -19.47 -2.86 15.13
C PRO A 269 -18.93 -3.42 16.45
N THR A 270 -19.41 -2.84 17.55
CA THR A 270 -19.06 -3.26 18.91
C THR A 270 -20.26 -3.90 19.60
N ARG A 271 -19.99 -4.86 20.48
CA ARG A 271 -20.96 -5.38 21.45
C ARG A 271 -21.21 -4.36 22.57
N PRO A 272 -22.27 -4.55 23.38
CA PRO A 272 -22.55 -3.67 24.52
C PRO A 272 -21.42 -3.58 25.56
N ASP A 273 -20.55 -4.59 25.64
CA ASP A 273 -19.36 -4.64 26.49
C ASP A 273 -18.13 -3.95 25.86
N GLY A 274 -18.26 -3.40 24.65
CA GLY A 274 -17.18 -2.75 23.90
C GLY A 274 -16.31 -3.70 23.06
N GLU A 275 -16.56 -5.01 23.10
CA GLU A 275 -15.82 -5.97 22.27
C GLU A 275 -16.15 -5.78 20.78
N ARG A 276 -15.13 -5.72 19.91
CA ARG A 276 -15.39 -5.63 18.45
C ARG A 276 -15.91 -6.96 17.92
N ILE A 277 -16.84 -6.90 16.97
CA ILE A 277 -17.38 -8.09 16.31
C ILE A 277 -16.54 -8.38 15.05
N LEU A 278 -15.68 -9.40 15.13
CA LEU A 278 -14.86 -9.84 13.99
C LEU A 278 -15.70 -10.31 12.80
N GLY A 279 -15.16 -10.11 11.59
CA GLY A 279 -15.75 -10.61 10.35
C GLY A 279 -16.99 -9.83 9.88
N LYS A 280 -17.35 -8.75 10.57
CA LYS A 280 -18.38 -7.80 10.15
C LYS A 280 -17.79 -6.40 10.19
N GLU A 281 -17.98 -5.66 9.12
CA GLU A 281 -17.58 -4.26 9.04
C GLU A 281 -18.80 -3.39 8.75
N THR A 282 -18.77 -2.15 9.25
CA THR A 282 -19.78 -1.12 9.02
C THR A 282 -19.60 -0.51 7.62
N PRO A 283 -20.40 0.48 7.20
CA PRO A 283 -20.11 1.27 6.00
C PRO A 283 -18.82 2.13 6.08
N ALA A 284 -18.03 2.03 7.16
CA ALA A 284 -16.86 2.85 7.45
C ALA A 284 -17.14 4.37 7.39
N PRO A 285 -18.11 4.89 8.17
CA PRO A 285 -18.30 6.33 8.28
C PRO A 285 -17.11 7.00 8.97
N LEU A 286 -16.88 8.27 8.66
CA LEU A 286 -15.95 9.14 9.36
C LEU A 286 -16.49 9.45 10.77
N PRO A 287 -15.62 9.54 11.79
CA PRO A 287 -15.97 10.08 13.10
C PRO A 287 -16.60 11.48 12.99
N ASN A 288 -17.50 11.82 13.92
CA ASN A 288 -18.20 13.11 13.91
C ASN A 288 -17.21 14.28 14.02
N GLU A 289 -16.14 14.10 14.78
CA GLU A 289 -15.04 15.03 14.93
C GLU A 289 -14.35 15.33 13.60
N VAL A 290 -14.17 14.31 12.75
CA VAL A 290 -13.60 14.47 11.40
C VAL A 290 -14.59 15.19 10.49
N VAL A 291 -15.87 14.82 10.52
CA VAL A 291 -16.93 15.49 9.74
C VAL A 291 -17.01 16.98 10.09
N GLU A 292 -16.98 17.29 11.38
CA GLU A 292 -17.02 18.67 11.86
C GLU A 292 -15.76 19.44 11.44
N TRP A 293 -14.57 18.85 11.60
CA TRP A 293 -13.32 19.43 11.13
C TRP A 293 -13.33 19.73 9.63
N LEU A 294 -13.85 18.82 8.79
CA LEU A 294 -14.00 19.04 7.35
C LEU A 294 -14.91 20.24 7.03
N LYS A 295 -16.00 20.41 7.80
CA LYS A 295 -16.98 21.48 7.60
C LYS A 295 -16.48 22.82 8.10
N THR A 296 -15.93 22.88 9.31
CA THR A 296 -15.65 24.16 9.98
C THR A 296 -14.20 24.58 9.86
N THR A 297 -13.26 23.68 10.16
CA THR A 297 -11.82 24.00 10.15
C THR A 297 -11.28 24.04 8.73
N LEU A 298 -11.60 23.03 7.92
CA LEU A 298 -11.21 23.00 6.52
C LEU A 298 -12.11 23.87 5.64
N SER A 299 -13.34 24.14 6.05
CA SER A 299 -14.33 24.83 5.21
C SER A 299 -14.43 24.17 3.83
N LEU A 300 -14.42 22.83 3.78
CA LEU A 300 -14.30 22.06 2.52
C LEU A 300 -15.49 22.28 1.56
N GLY A 301 -16.61 22.78 2.08
CA GLY A 301 -17.79 23.18 1.32
C GLY A 301 -17.74 24.59 0.72
N ASP A 302 -16.67 25.37 0.95
CA ASP A 302 -16.54 26.72 0.40
C ASP A 302 -16.40 26.67 -1.13
N PRO A 303 -17.40 27.18 -1.89
CA PRO A 303 -17.36 27.13 -3.35
C PRO A 303 -16.32 28.11 -3.94
N THR A 304 -15.78 29.03 -3.14
CA THR A 304 -14.74 29.98 -3.58
C THR A 304 -13.34 29.39 -3.54
N ASP A 305 -13.13 28.31 -2.77
CA ASP A 305 -11.89 27.56 -2.78
C ASP A 305 -11.87 26.58 -3.97
N LYS A 306 -11.10 26.95 -4.99
CA LYS A 306 -10.99 26.20 -6.26
C LYS A 306 -9.83 25.23 -6.31
N ARG A 307 -9.02 25.13 -5.25
CA ARG A 307 -7.88 24.20 -5.20
C ARG A 307 -8.32 22.76 -5.45
N GLY A 308 -7.44 21.96 -6.03
CA GLY A 308 -7.68 20.54 -6.27
C GLY A 308 -7.75 19.79 -4.96
N ILE A 309 -8.58 18.74 -4.89
CA ILE A 309 -8.76 17.96 -3.65
C ILE A 309 -8.27 16.53 -3.91
N VAL A 310 -7.32 16.10 -3.09
CA VAL A 310 -6.82 14.73 -3.03
C VAL A 310 -7.22 14.13 -1.69
N LEU A 311 -8.02 13.07 -1.71
CA LEU A 311 -8.39 12.31 -0.54
C LEU A 311 -7.56 11.03 -0.45
N MET A 312 -7.15 10.70 0.77
CA MET A 312 -6.57 9.41 1.13
C MET A 312 -7.45 8.78 2.20
N SER A 313 -7.73 7.49 2.09
CA SER A 313 -8.44 6.70 3.10
C SER A 313 -7.98 5.25 3.08
N HIS A 314 -8.30 4.49 4.12
CA HIS A 314 -8.10 3.05 4.09
C HIS A 314 -9.21 2.36 3.28
N HIS A 315 -10.47 2.52 3.69
CA HIS A 315 -11.61 1.91 3.00
C HIS A 315 -11.95 2.65 1.70
N PHE A 316 -12.49 1.91 0.74
CA PHE A 316 -12.75 2.38 -0.61
C PHE A 316 -14.23 2.70 -0.88
N PRO A 317 -14.53 3.82 -1.56
CA PRO A 317 -15.90 4.19 -1.95
C PRO A 317 -16.40 3.46 -3.20
N TYR A 318 -15.51 2.77 -3.92
CA TYR A 318 -15.80 2.08 -5.17
C TYR A 318 -14.82 0.92 -5.40
N SER A 319 -15.33 -0.22 -5.89
CA SER A 319 -14.52 -1.32 -6.41
C SER A 319 -15.28 -2.08 -7.50
N ASP A 320 -14.56 -2.56 -8.51
CA ASP A 320 -15.08 -3.49 -9.52
C ASP A 320 -14.88 -4.98 -9.14
N PHE A 321 -14.31 -5.23 -7.97
CA PHE A 321 -13.99 -6.57 -7.46
C PHE A 321 -14.86 -6.94 -6.25
N GLU A 322 -15.02 -5.99 -5.32
CA GLU A 322 -15.67 -6.19 -4.02
C GLU A 322 -16.75 -5.14 -3.76
N LYS A 323 -17.55 -5.36 -2.72
CA LYS A 323 -18.56 -4.39 -2.27
C LYS A 323 -17.90 -3.17 -1.61
N ALA A 324 -18.37 -1.98 -1.97
CA ALA A 324 -17.83 -0.70 -1.49
C ALA A 324 -18.29 -0.30 -0.07
N TYR A 325 -17.53 0.62 0.52
CA TYR A 325 -17.78 1.27 1.81
C TYR A 325 -18.23 2.71 1.58
N LEU A 326 -19.50 3.01 1.89
CA LEU A 326 -20.13 4.26 1.47
C LEU A 326 -20.26 5.33 2.55
N GLY A 327 -19.93 5.03 3.81
CA GLY A 327 -20.14 5.94 4.94
C GLY A 327 -19.46 7.29 4.70
N ALA A 328 -18.14 7.27 4.48
CA ALA A 328 -17.38 8.48 4.18
C ALA A 328 -17.85 9.17 2.90
N ALA A 329 -18.14 8.42 1.83
CA ALA A 329 -18.60 8.98 0.56
C ALA A 329 -19.94 9.72 0.68
N GLN A 330 -20.87 9.19 1.49
CA GLN A 330 -22.17 9.81 1.80
C GLN A 330 -21.98 11.07 2.64
N GLN A 331 -21.16 11.03 3.69
CA GLN A 331 -20.88 12.23 4.50
C GLN A 331 -20.22 13.33 3.66
N LEU A 332 -19.28 12.98 2.77
CA LEU A 332 -18.66 13.94 1.85
C LEU A 332 -19.65 14.51 0.83
N ASN A 333 -20.70 13.75 0.47
CA ASN A 333 -21.77 14.25 -0.39
C ASN A 333 -22.49 15.44 0.23
N ASP A 334 -22.54 15.55 1.56
CA ASP A 334 -23.17 16.69 2.24
C ASP A 334 -22.19 17.86 2.46
N ILE A 335 -20.90 17.65 2.22
CA ILE A 335 -19.83 18.63 2.50
C ILE A 335 -19.32 19.28 1.23
N LEU A 336 -18.93 18.48 0.23
CA LEU A 336 -18.30 19.00 -0.98
C LEU A 336 -19.28 19.89 -1.78
N PRO A 337 -18.82 20.89 -2.53
CA PRO A 337 -19.65 21.56 -3.53
C PRO A 337 -20.14 20.58 -4.61
N GLU A 338 -21.26 20.92 -5.27
CA GLU A 338 -21.77 20.13 -6.39
C GLU A 338 -20.78 20.09 -7.56
N ASP A 339 -20.80 18.98 -8.30
CA ASP A 339 -19.99 18.72 -9.50
C ASP A 339 -18.46 18.85 -9.35
N ARG A 340 -17.96 18.96 -8.12
CA ARG A 340 -16.53 18.86 -7.84
C ARG A 340 -15.99 17.53 -8.33
N THR A 341 -14.78 17.56 -8.89
CA THR A 341 -14.01 16.36 -9.19
C THR A 341 -12.87 16.27 -8.18
N ILE A 342 -12.68 15.09 -7.59
CA ILE A 342 -11.61 14.83 -6.61
C ILE A 342 -10.72 13.69 -7.09
N VAL A 343 -9.52 13.59 -6.54
CA VAL A 343 -8.69 12.38 -6.61
C VAL A 343 -8.86 11.62 -5.30
N TRP A 344 -9.03 10.30 -5.34
CA TRP A 344 -9.18 9.50 -4.13
C TRP A 344 -8.33 8.23 -4.18
N PHE A 345 -7.30 8.18 -3.34
CA PHE A 345 -6.44 7.01 -3.11
C PHE A 345 -6.96 6.20 -1.92
N PHE A 346 -7.08 4.89 -2.09
CA PHE A 346 -7.57 3.99 -1.04
C PHE A 346 -6.91 2.62 -1.08
N GLY A 347 -6.84 1.97 0.09
CA GLY A 347 -6.30 0.62 0.30
C GLY A 347 -7.41 -0.38 0.64
N HIS A 348 -7.20 -1.18 1.69
CA HIS A 348 -8.08 -2.21 2.28
C HIS A 348 -8.28 -3.43 1.37
N GLU A 349 -8.49 -3.20 0.08
CA GLU A 349 -8.50 -4.26 -0.89
C GLU A 349 -7.08 -4.53 -1.37
N HIS A 350 -6.54 -5.72 -1.07
CA HIS A 350 -5.15 -6.04 -1.34
C HIS A 350 -4.86 -6.23 -2.84
N ARG A 351 -4.82 -5.14 -3.60
CA ARG A 351 -4.58 -5.12 -5.05
C ARG A 351 -4.21 -3.72 -5.53
N PHE A 352 -3.73 -3.66 -6.77
CA PHE A 352 -3.55 -2.42 -7.52
C PHE A 352 -4.59 -2.32 -8.64
N ALA A 353 -5.36 -1.23 -8.67
CA ALA A 353 -6.31 -0.96 -9.73
C ALA A 353 -6.53 0.54 -9.98
N LEU A 354 -6.66 0.89 -11.26
CA LEU A 354 -6.87 2.23 -11.77
C LEU A 354 -8.28 2.34 -12.34
N TYR A 355 -9.00 3.41 -11.99
CA TYR A 355 -10.37 3.64 -12.45
C TYR A 355 -10.48 4.89 -13.31
N GLU A 356 -11.38 4.85 -14.30
CA GLU A 356 -11.84 6.03 -15.01
C GLU A 356 -12.56 7.01 -14.08
N LYS A 357 -12.75 8.25 -14.55
CA LYS A 357 -13.59 9.25 -13.86
C LYS A 357 -15.00 8.70 -13.69
N LEU A 358 -15.52 8.72 -12.46
CA LEU A 358 -16.86 8.23 -12.17
C LEU A 358 -17.56 9.04 -11.08
N LYS A 359 -18.89 9.06 -11.10
CA LYS A 359 -19.71 9.37 -9.91
C LYS A 359 -20.01 8.05 -9.20
N ILE A 360 -19.92 8.04 -7.87
CA ILE A 360 -20.22 6.85 -7.06
C ILE A 360 -21.71 6.59 -7.19
N LYS A 361 -22.08 5.40 -7.67
CA LYS A 361 -23.47 4.96 -7.73
C LYS A 361 -23.62 3.71 -6.90
N ALA A 362 -24.49 3.73 -5.90
CA ALA A 362 -24.78 2.58 -5.07
C ALA A 362 -26.19 2.04 -5.31
N ASN A 363 -26.27 0.71 -5.34
CA ASN A 363 -27.46 -0.11 -5.31
C ASN A 363 -27.24 -1.28 -4.33
N HIS A 364 -28.27 -2.09 -4.11
CA HIS A 364 -28.19 -3.24 -3.18
C HIS A 364 -27.06 -4.23 -3.48
N GLU A 365 -26.55 -4.27 -4.71
CA GLU A 365 -25.56 -5.26 -5.15
C GLU A 365 -24.12 -4.82 -4.89
N ASN A 366 -23.83 -3.51 -4.86
CA ASN A 366 -22.46 -2.99 -4.84
C ASN A 366 -22.05 -2.24 -3.57
N SER A 367 -22.87 -2.31 -2.52
CA SER A 367 -22.57 -1.71 -1.23
C SER A 367 -22.62 -2.76 -0.12
N ARG A 368 -21.63 -2.75 0.78
CA ARG A 368 -21.56 -3.69 1.90
C ARG A 368 -22.76 -3.56 2.82
N LEU A 369 -23.26 -2.34 2.99
CA LEU A 369 -24.35 -2.01 3.90
C LEU A 369 -25.02 -0.72 3.43
N LEU A 370 -26.10 -0.84 2.65
CA LEU A 370 -27.06 0.26 2.49
C LEU A 370 -28.04 0.19 3.66
N GLY A 371 -27.74 0.85 4.77
CA GLY A 371 -28.82 1.25 5.68
C GLY A 371 -29.77 2.17 4.90
N HIS A 372 -31.06 1.83 4.79
CA HIS A 372 -32.22 2.53 4.17
C HIS A 372 -32.11 3.30 2.83
N ALA A 373 -30.96 3.82 2.42
CA ALA A 373 -30.72 4.48 1.14
C ALA A 373 -30.47 3.43 0.04
N LYS A 374 -31.54 2.83 -0.46
CA LYS A 374 -31.51 1.82 -1.54
C LYS A 374 -30.84 2.32 -2.83
N HIS A 375 -30.70 3.63 -2.98
CA HIS A 375 -30.05 4.31 -4.10
C HIS A 375 -29.23 5.50 -3.58
N PHE A 376 -27.93 5.53 -3.89
CA PHE A 376 -27.06 6.68 -3.66
C PHE A 376 -26.35 7.03 -4.96
N THR A 377 -26.27 8.31 -5.30
CA THR A 377 -25.39 8.82 -6.36
C THR A 377 -24.67 10.04 -5.83
N SER A 378 -23.34 10.03 -5.85
CA SER A 378 -22.57 11.18 -5.40
C SER A 378 -22.81 12.39 -6.31
N LYS A 379 -22.90 13.58 -5.72
CA LYS A 379 -22.99 14.84 -6.46
C LYS A 379 -21.65 15.27 -7.06
N TYR A 380 -20.55 14.77 -6.48
CA TYR A 380 -19.18 14.92 -6.98
C TYR A 380 -18.74 13.70 -7.80
N ALA A 381 -17.72 13.88 -8.64
CA ALA A 381 -17.02 12.81 -9.35
C ALA A 381 -15.64 12.55 -8.72
N LEU A 382 -15.07 11.37 -8.96
CA LEU A 382 -13.71 11.05 -8.55
C LEU A 382 -12.88 10.37 -9.65
N TYR A 383 -11.56 10.57 -9.56
CA TYR A 383 -10.54 9.67 -10.07
C TYR A 383 -10.10 8.75 -8.93
N GLY A 384 -10.61 7.51 -8.91
CA GLY A 384 -10.35 6.53 -7.85
C GLY A 384 -9.10 5.69 -8.12
N ARG A 385 -8.29 5.43 -7.09
CA ARG A 385 -7.04 4.64 -7.18
C ARG A 385 -6.98 3.64 -6.04
N MET A 386 -7.10 2.35 -6.37
CA MET A 386 -6.89 1.26 -5.42
C MET A 386 -5.39 0.95 -5.35
N VAL A 387 -4.79 1.14 -4.18
CA VAL A 387 -3.35 1.05 -3.92
C VAL A 387 -3.07 0.23 -2.66
N GLY A 388 -3.86 -0.82 -2.42
CA GLY A 388 -3.70 -1.76 -1.31
C GLY A 388 -2.68 -2.86 -1.56
N ASN A 389 -1.75 -2.67 -2.50
CA ASN A 389 -0.71 -3.63 -2.84
C ASN A 389 0.60 -3.39 -2.07
N GLY A 390 0.58 -2.66 -0.95
CA GLY A 390 1.78 -2.16 -0.26
C GLY A 390 2.72 -3.23 0.26
N GLY A 391 2.19 -4.33 0.78
CA GLY A 391 3.07 -5.32 1.41
C GLY A 391 2.37 -6.56 1.93
N TYR A 392 1.06 -6.56 2.10
CA TYR A 392 0.29 -7.75 2.47
C TYR A 392 -0.03 -8.63 1.26
N ARG A 393 -0.52 -9.86 1.51
CA ARG A 393 -0.78 -10.85 0.45
C ARG A 393 -1.85 -10.36 -0.51
N ILE A 394 -1.52 -10.41 -1.79
CA ILE A 394 -2.41 -10.10 -2.91
C ILE A 394 -2.88 -11.42 -3.49
N HIS A 395 -4.16 -11.51 -3.83
CA HIS A 395 -4.74 -12.66 -4.56
C HIS A 395 -5.09 -12.18 -5.97
N PRO A 396 -4.22 -12.44 -6.97
CA PRO A 396 -4.47 -11.99 -8.34
C PRO A 396 -5.77 -12.57 -8.86
N GLU A 397 -6.73 -11.71 -9.17
CA GLU A 397 -8.02 -12.13 -9.72
C GLU A 397 -8.56 -11.07 -10.67
N ALA A 398 -9.33 -11.51 -11.66
CA ALA A 398 -10.04 -10.62 -12.55
C ALA A 398 -11.24 -9.96 -11.83
N PRO A 399 -11.68 -8.77 -12.28
CA PRO A 399 -12.90 -8.14 -11.78
C PRO A 399 -14.10 -9.09 -11.86
N LYS A 400 -14.82 -9.25 -10.75
CA LYS A 400 -15.94 -10.20 -10.62
C LYS A 400 -17.27 -9.65 -11.12
N ARG A 401 -17.36 -8.35 -11.42
CA ARG A 401 -18.64 -7.67 -11.66
C ARG A 401 -19.18 -7.92 -13.08
N HIS A 402 -20.49 -8.19 -13.17
CA HIS A 402 -21.20 -8.43 -14.41
C HIS A 402 -20.83 -7.41 -15.49
N LYS A 403 -20.38 -7.92 -16.65
CA LYS A 403 -19.67 -7.29 -17.78
C LYS A 403 -20.22 -5.97 -18.37
N LYS A 404 -21.22 -5.31 -17.79
CA LYS A 404 -21.95 -4.22 -18.45
C LYS A 404 -21.57 -2.80 -18.06
N ASN A 405 -20.80 -2.54 -16.99
CA ASN A 405 -20.43 -1.15 -16.60
C ASN A 405 -19.18 -1.09 -15.69
N LEU A 406 -18.10 -1.81 -16.02
CA LEU A 406 -16.85 -1.67 -15.27
C LEU A 406 -16.30 -0.25 -15.45
N LYS A 407 -15.68 0.30 -14.40
CA LYS A 407 -14.96 1.57 -14.43
C LYS A 407 -13.46 1.40 -14.30
N ILE A 408 -13.01 0.17 -14.07
CA ILE A 408 -11.61 -0.19 -14.05
C ILE A 408 -11.00 0.00 -15.45
N LYS A 409 -9.91 0.75 -15.48
CA LYS A 409 -9.09 0.98 -16.67
C LYS A 409 -7.96 -0.04 -16.75
N ALA A 410 -7.27 -0.24 -15.64
CA ALA A 410 -6.14 -1.17 -15.55
C ALA A 410 -6.00 -1.79 -14.15
N TRP A 411 -5.48 -3.01 -14.06
CA TRP A 411 -5.18 -3.68 -12.78
C TRP A 411 -4.03 -4.68 -12.90
N ASP A 412 -3.33 -4.92 -11.79
CA ASP A 412 -2.27 -5.94 -11.75
C ASP A 412 -2.88 -7.31 -11.42
N MET A 413 -2.65 -8.28 -12.29
CA MET A 413 -3.09 -9.67 -12.15
C MET A 413 -1.91 -10.65 -12.26
N ARG A 414 -0.69 -10.14 -12.25
CA ARG A 414 0.51 -10.98 -12.28
C ARG A 414 0.64 -11.78 -11.00
N THR A 415 1.19 -12.97 -11.14
CA THR A 415 1.55 -13.84 -10.02
C THR A 415 3.07 -13.92 -9.98
N TYR A 416 3.68 -13.58 -8.85
CA TYR A 416 5.14 -13.71 -8.69
C TYR A 416 5.51 -15.05 -8.07
N GLN A 417 4.59 -15.66 -7.31
CA GLN A 417 4.82 -16.91 -6.61
C GLN A 417 3.52 -17.69 -6.46
N GLU A 418 3.59 -18.99 -6.70
CA GLU A 418 2.53 -19.94 -6.36
C GLU A 418 2.98 -20.76 -5.15
N ILE A 419 2.14 -20.86 -4.12
CA ILE A 419 2.42 -21.65 -2.91
C ILE A 419 1.45 -22.84 -2.83
N PRO A 420 1.79 -23.91 -2.08
CA PRO A 420 0.97 -25.12 -1.98
C PRO A 420 -0.53 -24.85 -1.76
N HIS A 421 -1.37 -25.73 -2.34
CA HIS A 421 -2.83 -25.58 -2.44
C HIS A 421 -3.28 -24.47 -3.42
N ASP A 422 -2.55 -24.31 -4.53
CA ASP A 422 -2.89 -23.42 -5.66
C ASP A 422 -3.13 -21.97 -5.26
N GLN A 423 -2.46 -21.50 -4.21
CA GLN A 423 -2.58 -20.11 -3.78
C GLN A 423 -1.57 -19.26 -4.55
N LYS A 424 -2.09 -18.26 -5.26
CA LYS A 424 -1.30 -17.31 -6.05
C LYS A 424 -1.02 -16.06 -5.24
N LEU A 425 0.23 -15.59 -5.27
CA LEU A 425 0.67 -14.34 -4.66
C LEU A 425 0.96 -13.30 -5.74
N GLY A 426 0.32 -12.14 -5.62
CA GLY A 426 0.47 -11.01 -6.56
C GLY A 426 1.55 -10.02 -6.19
N PHE A 427 1.97 -9.20 -7.16
CA PHE A 427 3.06 -8.24 -6.98
C PHE A 427 2.69 -7.06 -6.08
N ASN A 428 3.58 -6.74 -5.14
CA ASN A 428 3.45 -5.59 -4.26
C ASN A 428 3.99 -4.31 -4.91
N GLY A 429 3.67 -3.15 -4.36
CA GLY A 429 4.09 -1.86 -4.89
C GLY A 429 3.65 -0.68 -4.04
N TYR A 430 3.93 0.52 -4.52
CA TYR A 430 3.55 1.78 -3.89
C TYR A 430 3.22 2.81 -4.99
N PHE A 431 2.72 3.97 -4.58
CA PHE A 431 2.59 5.09 -5.50
C PHE A 431 3.36 6.29 -4.98
N LYS A 432 3.72 7.16 -5.91
CA LYS A 432 4.42 8.39 -5.62
C LYS A 432 3.86 9.54 -6.42
N VAL A 433 3.87 10.74 -5.84
CA VAL A 433 3.33 11.96 -6.44
C VAL A 433 4.40 13.04 -6.42
N LEU A 434 4.73 13.58 -7.59
CA LEU A 434 5.49 14.82 -7.71
C LEU A 434 4.50 15.97 -7.86
N VAL A 435 4.47 16.86 -6.88
CA VAL A 435 3.62 18.06 -6.90
C VAL A 435 4.40 19.20 -7.54
N ASN A 436 3.83 19.79 -8.60
CA ASN A 436 4.42 20.92 -9.28
C ASN A 436 3.36 21.96 -9.66
N GLY A 437 3.13 22.93 -8.77
CA GLY A 437 2.11 23.95 -8.94
C GLY A 437 0.72 23.33 -9.05
N ASP A 438 0.06 23.57 -10.18
CA ASP A 438 -1.26 23.06 -10.53
C ASP A 438 -1.27 21.61 -11.01
N GLN A 439 -0.09 20.96 -11.16
CA GLN A 439 0.04 19.60 -11.66
C GLN A 439 0.49 18.61 -10.59
N LEU A 440 -0.06 17.39 -10.67
CA LEU A 440 0.39 16.21 -9.95
C LEU A 440 0.83 15.16 -10.97
N LEU A 441 2.12 14.81 -10.99
CA LEU A 441 2.59 13.62 -11.70
C LEU A 441 2.55 12.44 -10.74
N VAL A 442 1.61 11.52 -10.96
CA VAL A 442 1.44 10.30 -10.18
C VAL A 442 2.13 9.15 -10.90
N THR A 443 3.00 8.44 -10.18
CA THR A 443 3.69 7.24 -10.68
C THR A 443 3.35 6.06 -9.78
N TYR A 444 2.98 4.94 -10.39
CA TYR A 444 2.71 3.68 -9.70
C TYR A 444 3.88 2.74 -9.93
N VAL A 445 4.50 2.27 -8.85
CA VAL A 445 5.71 1.44 -8.90
C VAL A 445 5.39 0.09 -8.30
N SER A 446 5.60 -0.97 -9.08
CA SER A 446 5.55 -2.34 -8.62
C SER A 446 6.95 -2.86 -8.31
N ALA A 447 7.04 -3.80 -7.37
CA ALA A 447 8.25 -4.60 -7.22
C ALA A 447 8.50 -5.43 -8.49
N LYS A 448 9.77 -5.80 -8.73
CA LYS A 448 10.15 -6.69 -9.82
C LYS A 448 10.99 -7.85 -9.31
N CYS A 449 11.02 -8.95 -10.05
CA CYS A 449 11.88 -10.09 -9.72
C CYS A 449 13.37 -9.69 -9.74
N LYS A 450 14.16 -10.25 -8.81
CA LYS A 450 15.60 -9.98 -8.69
C LYS A 450 16.39 -10.40 -9.94
N ASP A 451 16.09 -11.59 -10.46
CA ASP A 451 16.70 -12.13 -11.66
C ASP A 451 15.64 -12.84 -12.53
N PRO A 452 15.06 -12.13 -13.52
CA PRO A 452 14.09 -12.73 -14.43
C PRO A 452 14.67 -13.90 -15.23
N SER A 453 15.99 -13.93 -15.45
CA SER A 453 16.68 -14.92 -16.29
C SER A 453 17.06 -16.20 -15.52
N ALA A 454 17.16 -16.15 -14.20
CA ALA A 454 17.49 -17.28 -13.33
C ALA A 454 16.26 -17.88 -12.61
N GLY A 455 15.17 -18.11 -13.34
CA GLY A 455 13.97 -18.76 -12.81
C GLY A 455 12.93 -17.79 -12.22
N GLY A 456 12.89 -16.54 -12.68
CA GLY A 456 11.85 -15.57 -12.32
C GLY A 456 11.96 -15.07 -10.88
N CYS A 457 10.84 -15.02 -10.16
CA CYS A 457 10.79 -14.50 -8.79
C CYS A 457 11.22 -15.52 -7.71
N ASN A 458 11.83 -16.65 -8.09
CA ASN A 458 12.35 -17.66 -7.14
C ASN A 458 13.49 -17.12 -6.25
N ALA A 459 14.22 -16.11 -6.72
CA ALA A 459 15.21 -15.36 -5.95
C ALA A 459 14.63 -14.11 -5.26
N GLY A 460 13.29 -13.98 -5.29
CA GLY A 460 12.51 -12.88 -4.73
C GLY A 460 12.54 -11.58 -5.50
N TYR A 461 12.21 -10.49 -4.79
CA TYR A 461 12.19 -9.16 -5.36
C TYR A 461 13.58 -8.52 -5.42
N ASN A 462 13.73 -7.63 -6.39
CA ASN A 462 14.83 -6.69 -6.44
C ASN A 462 14.61 -5.58 -5.41
N PHE A 463 15.47 -5.51 -4.40
CA PHE A 463 15.38 -4.50 -3.33
C PHE A 463 15.75 -3.07 -3.75
N THR A 464 16.38 -2.91 -4.91
CA THR A 464 16.96 -1.63 -5.37
C THR A 464 16.24 -1.03 -6.57
N HIS A 465 15.43 -1.82 -7.26
CA HIS A 465 14.77 -1.35 -8.47
C HIS A 465 13.36 -1.91 -8.54
N GLY A 466 12.38 -1.03 -8.68
CA GLY A 466 11.02 -1.38 -9.06
C GLY A 466 10.82 -1.33 -10.57
N GLU A 467 9.58 -1.53 -10.97
CA GLU A 467 9.09 -1.35 -12.33
C GLU A 467 7.89 -0.41 -12.30
N VAL A 468 7.89 0.58 -13.19
CA VAL A 468 6.77 1.50 -13.29
C VAL A 468 5.60 0.80 -13.96
N SER A 469 4.44 0.80 -13.29
CA SER A 469 3.21 0.18 -13.79
C SER A 469 2.35 1.16 -14.57
N ALA A 470 2.29 2.41 -14.13
CA ALA A 470 1.58 3.46 -14.82
C ALA A 470 2.05 4.84 -14.36
N ASN A 471 1.81 5.85 -15.20
CA ASN A 471 1.96 7.26 -14.91
C ASN A 471 0.75 8.04 -15.40
N GLU A 472 0.37 9.05 -14.64
CA GLU A 472 -0.62 10.04 -15.07
C GLU A 472 -0.26 11.43 -14.56
N THR A 473 -0.73 12.45 -15.27
CA THR A 473 -0.77 13.81 -14.76
C THR A 473 -2.21 14.20 -14.45
N ILE A 474 -2.40 14.83 -13.31
CA ILE A 474 -3.68 15.43 -12.91
C ILE A 474 -3.44 16.92 -12.72
N THR A 475 -4.22 17.75 -13.40
CA THR A 475 -4.08 19.21 -13.35
C THR A 475 -5.34 19.84 -12.78
N VAL A 476 -5.19 20.80 -11.87
CA VAL A 476 -6.31 21.62 -11.39
C VAL A 476 -6.37 22.93 -12.15
N GLN A 477 -7.55 23.29 -12.64
CA GLN A 477 -7.81 24.62 -13.21
C GLN A 477 -8.37 25.52 -12.12
N LEU A 478 -7.61 26.51 -11.63
CA LEU A 478 -8.01 27.32 -10.45
C LEU A 478 -9.20 28.28 -10.69
N ASP A 479 -9.56 28.56 -11.94
CA ASP A 479 -10.72 29.37 -12.29
C ASP A 479 -12.05 28.66 -11.99
N SER A 480 -12.09 27.35 -12.25
CA SER A 480 -13.28 26.49 -12.14
C SER A 480 -13.18 25.51 -10.97
N GLY A 481 -11.95 25.17 -10.59
CA GLY A 481 -11.58 24.08 -9.72
C GLY A 481 -11.77 22.69 -10.34
N ASN A 482 -11.93 22.62 -11.66
CA ASN A 482 -12.04 21.35 -12.37
C ASN A 482 -10.69 20.62 -12.43
N LEU A 483 -10.76 19.28 -12.49
CA LEU A 483 -9.60 18.43 -12.67
C LEU A 483 -9.60 17.79 -14.06
N THR A 484 -8.50 17.95 -14.78
CA THR A 484 -8.17 17.16 -15.97
C THR A 484 -7.18 16.06 -15.60
N GLN A 485 -7.21 14.96 -16.35
CA GLN A 485 -6.35 13.81 -16.12
C GLN A 485 -5.88 13.27 -17.46
N GLU A 486 -4.57 13.02 -17.56
CA GLU A 486 -3.91 12.47 -18.74
C GLU A 486 -3.07 11.25 -18.32
N TRP A 487 -3.20 10.14 -19.05
CA TRP A 487 -2.34 8.97 -18.84
C TRP A 487 -1.13 9.10 -19.74
N HIS A 488 0.06 9.09 -19.15
CA HIS A 488 1.30 9.11 -19.91
C HIS A 488 1.77 7.70 -20.24
N TYR A 489 1.54 6.77 -19.31
CA TYR A 489 2.03 5.42 -19.44
C TYR A 489 1.12 4.46 -18.69
N VAL A 490 0.80 3.33 -19.31
CA VAL A 490 0.16 2.18 -18.69
C VAL A 490 0.90 0.97 -19.23
N ASN A 491 1.69 0.31 -18.39
CA ASN A 491 2.48 -0.83 -18.78
C ASN A 491 1.54 -2.03 -19.03
N THR A 492 1.15 -2.24 -20.29
CA THR A 492 0.25 -3.33 -20.68
C THR A 492 0.89 -4.71 -20.61
N ASP A 493 2.22 -4.78 -20.47
CA ASP A 493 2.92 -6.05 -20.24
C ASP A 493 2.71 -6.54 -18.79
N ILE A 494 2.38 -5.62 -17.88
CA ILE A 494 2.17 -5.95 -16.46
C ILE A 494 0.76 -5.69 -15.94
N LEU A 495 0.00 -4.81 -16.60
CA LEU A 495 -1.37 -4.51 -16.25
C LEU A 495 -2.35 -5.06 -17.29
N SER A 496 -3.41 -5.67 -16.79
CA SER A 496 -4.59 -6.03 -17.60
C SER A 496 -5.48 -4.81 -17.78
N THR A 497 -6.14 -4.68 -18.94
CA THR A 497 -7.03 -3.55 -19.28
C THR A 497 -8.39 -4.04 -19.81
N THR A 498 -9.41 -3.16 -19.79
CA THR A 498 -10.80 -3.51 -20.16
C THR A 498 -11.13 -3.38 -21.66
N GLY A 499 -10.15 -3.08 -22.52
CA GLY A 499 -10.33 -3.02 -23.97
C GLY A 499 -9.07 -3.43 -24.73
N ALA A 500 -9.24 -4.16 -25.85
CA ALA A 500 -8.23 -4.17 -26.90
C ALA A 500 -8.00 -2.71 -27.30
N ALA A 501 -6.75 -2.25 -27.34
CA ALA A 501 -6.40 -0.92 -27.80
C ALA A 501 -6.83 -0.75 -29.27
N THR A 502 -8.09 -0.40 -29.51
CA THR A 502 -8.64 -0.15 -30.85
C THR A 502 -8.51 1.32 -31.27
N GLY A 503 -7.74 2.10 -30.52
CA GLY A 503 -7.01 3.25 -31.03
C GLY A 503 -5.58 3.06 -30.58
N THR A 504 -4.64 2.97 -31.51
CA THR A 504 -3.24 3.25 -31.23
C THR A 504 -3.13 4.73 -30.88
N GLU A 505 -3.58 5.12 -29.69
CA GLU A 505 -2.78 6.06 -28.92
C GLU A 505 -1.53 5.25 -28.58
N ASP A 506 -0.38 5.74 -29.02
CA ASP A 506 0.91 5.09 -28.83
C ASP A 506 1.23 5.13 -27.33
N LEU A 507 0.65 4.20 -26.56
CA LEU A 507 0.87 4.02 -25.11
C LEU A 507 2.29 3.49 -24.82
N CYS A 508 3.15 3.41 -25.84
CA CYS A 508 4.57 3.07 -25.78
C CYS A 508 5.47 4.27 -25.37
N ALA A 509 4.94 5.26 -24.64
CA ALA A 509 5.78 6.29 -24.04
C ALA A 509 6.65 5.68 -22.92
N THR A 510 7.91 6.13 -22.82
CA THR A 510 8.80 5.73 -21.71
C THR A 510 8.28 6.31 -20.39
N PRO A 511 8.40 5.58 -19.26
CA PRO A 511 8.06 6.11 -17.94
C PRO A 511 8.70 7.49 -17.72
N ILE A 512 7.91 8.46 -17.25
CA ILE A 512 8.45 9.78 -16.93
C ILE A 512 9.33 9.64 -15.68
N PRO A 513 10.64 9.99 -15.76
CA PRO A 513 11.51 9.96 -14.60
C PRO A 513 10.99 10.88 -13.50
N TRP A 514 11.21 10.47 -12.26
CA TRP A 514 10.79 11.23 -11.08
C TRP A 514 11.38 12.65 -11.00
N ASP A 515 12.55 12.86 -11.58
CA ASP A 515 13.22 14.17 -11.62
C ASP A 515 13.01 14.91 -12.95
N ALA A 516 12.10 14.43 -13.81
CA ALA A 516 11.75 15.14 -15.03
C ALA A 516 11.02 16.44 -14.68
N ASP A 517 11.51 17.55 -15.22
CA ASP A 517 10.89 18.87 -15.10
C ASP A 517 9.55 18.88 -15.86
N PRO A 518 8.39 18.91 -15.17
CA PRO A 518 7.09 18.84 -15.83
C PRO A 518 6.82 20.08 -16.69
N THR A 519 7.47 21.21 -16.38
CA THR A 519 7.26 22.48 -17.08
C THR A 519 7.91 22.53 -18.46
N LYS A 520 8.78 21.57 -18.79
CA LYS A 520 9.49 21.49 -20.08
C LYS A 520 8.83 20.57 -21.11
N GLN A 521 7.76 19.84 -20.77
CA GLN A 521 7.10 18.91 -21.69
C GLN A 521 6.00 19.57 -22.54
N GLY A 522 6.32 20.73 -23.11
CA GLY A 522 5.42 21.50 -23.96
C GLY A 522 5.73 21.44 -25.45
N VAL A 523 6.42 20.42 -25.98
CA VAL A 523 6.53 20.18 -27.45
C VAL A 523 6.81 18.69 -27.70
N ILE A 524 5.79 17.86 -27.88
CA ILE A 524 5.96 16.60 -28.61
C ILE A 524 5.85 16.95 -30.09
N TYR A 525 6.99 16.93 -30.78
CA TYR A 525 7.02 17.09 -32.23
C TYR A 525 6.19 15.97 -32.87
N ASN A 526 5.06 16.34 -33.44
CA ASN A 526 4.37 15.51 -34.40
C ASN A 526 5.24 15.51 -35.67
N SER A 527 6.07 14.50 -35.86
CA SER A 527 6.84 14.37 -37.10
C SER A 527 5.89 13.94 -38.21
N GLU A 528 5.29 14.93 -38.87
CA GLU A 528 4.60 14.72 -40.14
C GLU A 528 5.57 14.12 -41.16
N HIS A 529 5.07 13.07 -41.82
CA HIS A 529 5.61 12.56 -43.07
C HIS A 529 5.93 13.68 -44.04
N THR A 530 7.22 13.89 -44.31
CA THR A 530 7.68 14.47 -45.57
C THR A 530 8.29 13.36 -46.41
N SER A 531 7.54 12.99 -47.45
CA SER A 531 8.02 12.23 -48.60
C SER A 531 9.08 13.04 -49.35
N MET A 532 10.22 12.43 -49.66
CA MET A 532 11.01 12.59 -50.89
C MET A 532 12.15 11.56 -50.88
N ASP A 533 11.93 10.41 -51.50
CA ASP A 533 12.59 9.98 -52.75
C ASP A 533 11.80 8.82 -53.38
#